data_AF-A0A0D0C597-F1
#
_entry.id   AF-A0A0D0C597-F1
#
_cell.length_a   1.000
_cell.length_b   1.000
_cell.length_c   1.000
_cell.angle_alpha   90.00
_cell.angle_beta   90.00
_cell.angle_gamma   90.00
#
_symmetry.space_group_name_H-M   'P 1'
#
loop_
_entity.id
_entity.type
_entity.pdbx_description
1 polymer ?
#
loop_
_entity_poly.entity_id
_entity_poly.type
_entity_poly.pdbx_seq_one_letter_code
_entity_poly.pdbx_strand_id
1 'polypeptide(L)'
;LKSKKLQVDPDIFDRILDQISDHPIFSSGMSQNCQLPVAIQLVIFLNCAGYCGNVVSSDDISQWAGVGMGYVTNCTNHVMVDIPDQHDDFVIFPSLDSQDVEDARSHVEAQVCPEWRNGIFTADGSTLPL
;
A
#
# COMPACT_ATOMS: atom_id res chain seq x y z
N LEU A 1 6.01 -19.30 5.56
CA LEU A 1 6.83 -18.60 4.55
C LEU A 1 8.15 -18.17 5.17
N LYS A 2 9.29 -18.27 4.47
CA LYS A 2 10.59 -17.78 5.00
C LYS A 2 10.52 -16.25 5.13
N SER A 3 10.57 -15.74 6.36
CA SER A 3 10.48 -14.31 6.73
C SER A 3 11.57 -13.42 6.12
N LYS A 4 12.60 -13.98 5.47
CA LYS A 4 13.73 -13.20 4.91
C LYS A 4 13.37 -12.30 3.72
N LYS A 5 12.21 -12.45 3.08
CA LYS A 5 11.82 -11.62 1.92
C LYS A 5 10.88 -10.46 2.25
N LEU A 6 10.24 -10.47 3.41
CA LEU A 6 9.29 -9.43 3.78
C LEU A 6 10.01 -8.39 4.66
N GLN A 7 10.22 -7.19 4.13
CA GLN A 7 10.85 -6.07 4.87
C GLN A 7 9.79 -5.25 5.61
N VAL A 8 8.92 -5.93 6.37
CA VAL A 8 7.90 -5.29 7.19
C VAL A 8 8.09 -5.76 8.63
N ASP A 9 8.02 -4.83 9.56
CA ASP A 9 8.05 -5.14 10.99
C ASP A 9 6.87 -6.08 11.34
N PRO A 10 7.09 -7.16 12.11
CA PRO A 10 6.03 -8.13 12.42
C PRO A 10 4.80 -7.52 13.11
N ASP A 11 5.00 -6.56 14.03
CA ASP A 11 3.89 -5.95 14.75
C ASP A 11 3.06 -5.06 13.82
N ILE A 12 3.72 -4.39 12.86
CA ILE A 12 3.03 -3.64 11.80
C ILE A 12 2.25 -4.59 10.89
N PHE A 13 2.87 -5.72 10.51
CA PHE A 13 2.21 -6.72 9.66
C PHE A 13 0.93 -7.26 10.32
N ASP A 14 0.99 -7.63 11.59
CA ASP A 14 -0.16 -8.16 12.32
C ASP A 14 -1.28 -7.12 12.47
N ARG A 15 -0.92 -5.85 12.69
CA ARG A 15 -1.92 -4.75 12.73
C ARG A 15 -2.62 -4.54 11.39
N ILE A 16 -1.88 -4.55 10.29
CA ILE A 16 -2.48 -4.46 8.95
C ILE A 16 -3.38 -5.67 8.72
N LEU A 17 -2.90 -6.88 9.06
CA LEU A 17 -3.68 -8.09 8.90
C LEU A 17 -5.01 -8.02 9.68
N ASP A 18 -4.98 -7.59 10.93
CA ASP A 18 -6.19 -7.44 11.76
C ASP A 18 -7.16 -6.42 11.14
N GLN A 19 -6.66 -5.32 10.57
CA GLN A 19 -7.49 -4.29 9.95
C GLN A 19 -8.22 -4.78 8.69
N ILE A 20 -7.56 -5.58 7.86
CA ILE A 20 -8.09 -6.00 6.56
C ILE A 20 -8.89 -7.30 6.62
N SER A 21 -8.75 -8.08 7.70
CA SER A 21 -9.27 -9.45 7.78
C SER A 21 -10.80 -9.54 7.70
N ASP A 22 -11.51 -8.52 8.14
CA ASP A 22 -12.97 -8.47 8.13
C ASP A 22 -13.55 -7.96 6.80
N HIS A 23 -12.70 -7.61 5.82
CA HIS A 23 -13.17 -7.05 4.57
C HIS A 23 -13.90 -8.09 3.70
N PRO A 24 -15.10 -7.77 3.16
CA PRO A 24 -15.90 -8.72 2.39
C PRO A 24 -15.19 -9.31 1.16
N ILE A 25 -14.17 -8.63 0.63
CA ILE A 25 -13.41 -9.12 -0.54
C ILE A 25 -12.65 -10.41 -0.27
N PHE A 26 -12.26 -10.63 0.99
CA PHE A 26 -11.58 -11.85 1.43
C PHE A 26 -12.55 -12.95 1.86
N SER A 27 -13.85 -12.65 1.86
CA SER A 27 -14.88 -13.64 2.07
C SER A 27 -15.23 -14.31 0.74
N SER A 28 -15.02 -15.63 0.65
CA SER A 28 -15.50 -16.45 -0.46
C SER A 28 -17.03 -16.64 -0.33
N GLY A 29 -17.80 -15.57 -0.49
CA GLY A 29 -19.26 -15.59 -0.30
C GLY A 29 -19.90 -16.74 -1.08
N MET A 30 -20.53 -17.70 -0.38
CA MET A 30 -21.22 -18.91 -0.87
C MET A 30 -20.56 -19.75 -1.98
N SER A 31 -19.39 -19.38 -2.49
CA SER A 31 -18.73 -20.00 -3.64
C SER A 31 -17.73 -21.03 -3.15
N GLN A 32 -17.72 -22.20 -3.79
CA GLN A 32 -16.87 -23.35 -3.45
C GLN A 32 -15.37 -23.13 -3.77
N ASN A 33 -14.98 -21.92 -4.18
CA ASN A 33 -13.61 -21.61 -4.52
C ASN A 33 -12.84 -21.27 -3.24
N CYS A 34 -11.91 -22.15 -2.86
CA CYS A 34 -10.99 -21.91 -1.74
C CYS A 34 -10.12 -20.69 -2.06
N GLN A 35 -10.47 -19.52 -1.51
CA GLN A 35 -9.56 -18.39 -1.48
C GLN A 35 -8.39 -18.69 -0.54
N LEU A 36 -7.24 -18.09 -0.82
CA LEU A 36 -6.09 -18.16 0.08
C LEU A 36 -6.40 -17.38 1.37
N PRO A 37 -5.88 -17.80 2.53
CA PRO A 37 -5.96 -17.02 3.76
C PRO A 37 -5.49 -15.56 3.56
N VAL A 38 -6.15 -14.60 4.21
CA VAL A 38 -5.85 -13.16 4.11
C VAL A 38 -4.37 -12.86 4.34
N ALA A 39 -3.77 -13.48 5.36
CA ALA A 39 -2.35 -13.37 5.64
C ALA A 39 -1.45 -13.77 4.45
N ILE A 40 -1.83 -14.81 3.70
CA ILE A 40 -1.08 -15.23 2.51
C ILE A 40 -1.26 -14.21 1.38
N GLN A 41 -2.47 -13.69 1.18
CA GLN A 41 -2.72 -12.66 0.18
C GLN A 41 -1.93 -11.38 0.47
N LEU A 42 -1.92 -10.93 1.74
CA LEU A 42 -1.17 -9.77 2.20
C LEU A 42 0.34 -9.95 2.02
N VAL A 43 0.89 -11.11 2.37
CA VAL A 43 2.32 -11.38 2.18
C VAL A 43 2.71 -11.39 0.70
N ILE A 44 1.86 -11.94 -0.18
CA ILE A 44 2.08 -11.88 -1.63
C ILE A 44 2.07 -10.43 -2.11
N PHE A 45 1.06 -9.66 -1.71
CA PHE A 45 0.94 -8.24 -2.06
C PHE A 45 2.17 -7.43 -1.61
N LEU A 46 2.59 -7.55 -0.35
CA LEU A 46 3.74 -6.81 0.18
C LEU A 46 5.05 -7.22 -0.50
N ASN A 47 5.19 -8.49 -0.87
CA ASN A 47 6.34 -8.94 -1.66
C ASN A 47 6.30 -8.40 -3.11
N CYS A 48 5.12 -8.16 -3.69
CA CYS A 48 4.97 -7.44 -4.96
C CYS A 48 5.34 -5.95 -4.79
N ALA A 49 4.72 -5.27 -3.81
CA ALA A 49 4.80 -3.82 -3.63
C ALA A 49 6.18 -3.36 -3.14
N GLY A 50 6.80 -4.11 -2.21
CA GLY A 50 8.14 -3.79 -1.69
C GLY A 50 9.26 -3.92 -2.72
N TYR A 51 9.01 -4.59 -3.85
CA TYR A 51 9.97 -4.78 -4.93
C TYR A 51 9.68 -3.89 -6.15
N CYS A 52 8.83 -2.86 -6.04
CA CYS A 52 8.47 -1.97 -7.16
C CYS A 52 9.61 -1.02 -7.59
N GLY A 53 10.74 -1.61 -7.98
CA GLY A 53 11.73 -1.10 -8.92
C GLY A 53 11.85 -2.10 -10.07
N ASN A 54 10.83 -2.18 -10.93
CA ASN A 54 10.81 -2.77 -12.29
C ASN A 54 11.39 -4.18 -12.57
N VAL A 55 11.86 -4.96 -11.59
CA VAL A 55 12.69 -6.15 -11.88
C VAL A 55 12.05 -7.50 -11.54
N VAL A 56 11.00 -7.57 -10.71
CA VAL A 56 10.37 -8.87 -10.36
C VAL A 56 9.13 -9.14 -11.20
N SER A 57 9.14 -10.27 -11.88
CA SER A 57 8.00 -10.77 -12.64
C SER A 57 6.98 -11.46 -11.73
N SER A 58 5.71 -11.49 -12.15
CA SER A 58 4.67 -12.28 -11.46
C SER A 58 5.02 -13.77 -11.38
N ASP A 59 5.83 -14.26 -12.32
CA ASP A 59 6.36 -15.62 -12.33
C ASP A 59 7.28 -15.89 -11.15
N ASP A 60 8.21 -14.98 -10.85
CA ASP A 60 9.14 -15.12 -9.72
C ASP A 60 8.39 -15.15 -8.37
N ILE A 61 7.33 -14.37 -8.25
CA ILE A 61 6.48 -14.32 -7.06
C ILE A 61 5.64 -15.59 -6.96
N SER A 62 5.09 -16.08 -8.08
CA SER A 62 4.32 -17.32 -8.14
C SER A 62 5.17 -18.53 -7.71
N GLN A 63 6.41 -18.61 -8.19
CA GLN A 63 7.37 -19.66 -7.82
C GLN A 63 7.76 -19.56 -6.34
N TRP A 64 7.98 -18.34 -5.84
CA TRP A 64 8.30 -18.12 -4.44
C TRP A 64 7.16 -18.49 -3.48
N ALA A 65 5.93 -18.12 -3.83
CA ALA A 65 4.75 -18.40 -3.03
C ALA A 65 4.21 -19.83 -3.22
N GLY A 66 4.65 -20.54 -4.27
CA GLY A 66 4.16 -21.87 -4.61
C GLY A 66 2.71 -21.86 -5.10
N VAL A 67 2.27 -20.77 -5.73
CA VAL A 67 0.89 -20.56 -6.21
C VAL A 67 0.89 -20.27 -7.71
N GLY A 68 -0.25 -20.44 -8.38
CA GLY A 68 -0.39 -20.05 -9.78
C GLY A 68 -0.36 -18.53 -9.97
N MET A 69 0.08 -18.05 -11.14
CA MET A 69 0.15 -16.63 -11.46
C MET A 69 -1.19 -15.90 -11.26
N GLY A 70 -2.31 -16.54 -11.63
CA GLY A 70 -3.64 -15.98 -11.41
C GLY A 70 -3.98 -15.74 -9.93
N TYR A 71 -3.42 -16.54 -9.02
CA TYR A 71 -3.56 -16.29 -7.58
C TYR A 71 -2.74 -15.08 -7.14
N VAL A 72 -1.53 -14.87 -7.67
CA VAL A 72 -0.73 -13.67 -7.37
C VAL A 72 -1.48 -12.41 -7.77
N THR A 73 -2.04 -12.38 -8.99
CA THR A 73 -2.86 -11.27 -9.48
C THR A 73 -4.10 -11.06 -8.62
N ASN A 74 -4.83 -12.12 -8.28
CA ASN A 74 -6.02 -12.00 -7.44
C ASN A 74 -5.69 -11.50 -6.03
N CYS A 75 -4.63 -12.02 -5.39
CA CYS A 75 -4.19 -11.55 -4.07
C CYS A 75 -3.83 -10.06 -4.11
N THR A 76 -3.14 -9.63 -5.16
CA THR A 76 -2.73 -8.23 -5.34
C THR A 76 -3.96 -7.35 -5.53
N ASN A 77 -4.90 -7.76 -6.37
CA ASN A 77 -6.14 -7.03 -6.62
C ASN A 77 -7.01 -6.92 -5.35
N HIS A 78 -7.12 -8.00 -4.56
CA HIS A 78 -7.91 -7.95 -3.33
C HIS A 78 -7.35 -6.94 -2.33
N VAL A 79 -6.04 -6.97 -2.08
CA VAL A 79 -5.39 -6.03 -1.15
C VAL A 79 -5.42 -4.59 -1.70
N MET A 80 -5.29 -4.41 -3.02
CA MET A 80 -5.41 -3.11 -3.68
C MET A 80 -6.84 -2.53 -3.70
N VAL A 81 -7.87 -3.33 -3.44
CA VAL A 81 -9.24 -2.82 -3.28
C VAL A 81 -9.51 -2.49 -1.82
N ASP A 82 -9.08 -3.36 -0.90
CA ASP A 82 -9.29 -3.18 0.53
C ASP A 82 -8.48 -2.01 1.12
N ILE A 83 -7.21 -1.81 0.75
CA ILE A 83 -6.40 -0.70 1.27
C ILE A 83 -7.01 0.68 0.93
N PRO A 84 -7.45 0.97 -0.31
CA PRO A 84 -8.15 2.21 -0.62
C PRO A 84 -9.51 2.35 0.04
N ASP A 85 -10.21 1.26 0.36
CA ASP A 85 -11.46 1.35 1.13
C ASP A 85 -11.21 1.85 2.56
N GLN A 86 -9.96 1.78 3.04
CA GLN A 86 -9.50 2.38 4.30
C GLN A 86 -8.87 3.78 4.13
N HIS A 87 -8.91 4.35 2.92
CA HIS A 87 -8.19 5.58 2.58
C HIS A 87 -8.53 6.75 3.53
N ASP A 88 -9.80 6.93 3.87
CA ASP A 88 -10.24 8.06 4.70
C ASP A 88 -9.75 7.95 6.16
N ASP A 89 -9.41 6.76 6.63
CA ASP A 89 -8.89 6.53 7.99
C ASP A 89 -7.38 6.78 8.09
N PHE A 90 -6.62 6.60 6.99
CA PHE A 90 -5.15 6.63 7.01
C PHE A 90 -4.52 7.72 6.14
N VAL A 91 -5.20 8.18 5.09
CA VAL A 91 -4.74 9.26 4.20
C VAL A 91 -5.50 10.53 4.57
N ILE A 92 -5.02 11.19 5.61
CA ILE A 92 -5.57 12.45 6.08
C ILE A 92 -4.78 13.58 5.42
N PHE A 93 -5.47 14.41 4.64
CA PHE A 93 -4.92 15.69 4.22
C PHE A 93 -5.03 16.68 5.38
N PRO A 94 -3.92 17.20 5.89
CA PRO A 94 -3.97 18.21 6.94
C PRO A 94 -4.68 19.47 6.40
N SER A 95 -5.37 20.18 7.29
CA SER A 95 -5.98 21.47 6.93
C SER A 95 -4.90 22.41 6.38
N LEU A 96 -5.22 23.16 5.32
CA LEU A 96 -4.27 24.09 4.68
C LEU A 96 -3.79 25.21 5.61
N ASP A 97 -4.54 25.46 6.68
CA ASP A 97 -4.24 26.45 7.72
C ASP A 97 -3.56 25.82 8.94
N SER A 98 -3.24 24.52 8.90
CA SER A 98 -2.56 23.83 9.99
C SER A 98 -1.08 24.21 10.07
N GLN A 99 -0.52 24.14 11.27
CA GLN A 99 0.90 24.35 11.48
C GLN A 99 1.75 23.33 10.70
N ASP A 100 1.29 22.07 10.61
CA ASP A 100 1.98 21.02 9.87
C ASP A 100 2.15 21.37 8.38
N VAL A 101 1.12 21.99 7.78
CA VAL A 101 1.18 22.47 6.39
C VAL A 101 2.17 23.62 6.24
N GLU A 102 2.19 24.58 7.18
CA GLU A 102 3.15 25.70 7.13
C GLU A 102 4.60 25.24 7.36
N ASP A 103 4.82 24.26 8.22
CA ASP A 103 6.12 23.65 8.46
C ASP A 103 6.61 22.92 7.21
N ALA A 104 5.73 22.15 6.56
CA ALA A 104 6.03 21.50 5.29
C ALA A 104 6.33 22.51 4.17
N ARG A 105 5.52 23.57 4.04
CA ARG A 105 5.71 24.66 3.07
C ARG A 105 7.07 25.33 3.25
N SER A 106 7.39 25.68 4.50
CA SER A 106 8.64 26.32 4.86
C SER A 106 9.84 25.40 4.63
N HIS A 107 9.69 24.09 4.85
CA HIS A 107 10.71 23.10 4.53
C HIS A 107 10.98 23.02 3.02
N VAL A 108 9.92 22.95 2.19
CA VAL A 108 10.07 22.90 0.73
C VAL A 108 10.71 24.18 0.19
N GLU A 109 10.30 25.35 0.67
CA GLU A 109 10.92 26.63 0.29
C GLU A 109 12.41 26.68 0.65
N ALA A 110 12.79 26.19 1.83
CA ALA A 110 14.18 26.16 2.27
C ALA A 110 15.05 25.16 1.48
N GLN A 111 14.48 24.05 1.01
CA GLN A 111 15.21 23.01 0.28
C GLN A 111 15.25 23.23 -1.23
N VAL A 112 14.26 23.92 -1.79
CA VAL A 112 14.08 24.07 -3.25
C VAL A 112 14.10 25.55 -3.64
N CYS A 113 12.95 26.22 -3.61
CA CYS A 113 12.81 27.67 -3.82
C CYS A 113 11.39 28.15 -3.42
N PRO A 114 11.19 29.47 -3.26
CA PRO A 114 9.91 30.05 -2.82
C PRO A 114 8.72 29.69 -3.72
N GLU A 115 8.94 29.57 -5.03
CA GLU A 115 7.90 29.22 -6.00
C GLU A 115 7.31 27.82 -5.77
N TRP A 116 8.05 26.94 -5.10
CA TRP A 116 7.66 25.56 -4.81
C TRP A 116 7.07 25.41 -3.41
N ARG A 117 6.94 26.50 -2.63
CA ARG A 117 6.37 26.49 -1.28
C ARG A 117 5.06 25.70 -1.20
N ASN A 118 4.19 25.81 -2.21
CA ASN A 118 2.89 25.15 -2.24
C ASN A 118 2.89 23.73 -2.82
N GLY A 119 4.04 23.21 -3.26
CA GLY A 119 4.20 21.87 -3.84
C GLY A 119 4.29 20.72 -2.82
N ILE A 120 3.76 20.90 -1.61
CA ILE A 120 3.95 19.95 -0.49
C ILE A 120 3.20 18.62 -0.64
N PHE A 121 2.24 18.53 -1.58
CA PHE A 121 1.39 17.35 -1.76
C PHE A 121 1.72 16.52 -3.00
N THR A 122 2.67 16.96 -3.82
CA THR A 122 2.98 16.32 -5.10
C THR A 122 4.43 15.88 -5.14
N ALA A 123 4.67 14.64 -5.57
CA ALA A 123 6.01 14.09 -5.67
C ALA A 123 6.88 14.83 -6.71
N ASP A 124 6.25 15.45 -7.70
CA ASP A 124 6.90 16.29 -8.72
C ASP A 124 6.86 17.80 -8.38
N GLY A 125 6.34 18.15 -7.20
CA GLY A 125 6.18 19.52 -6.70
C GLY A 125 5.25 20.43 -7.51
N SER A 126 4.45 19.84 -8.41
CA SER A 126 3.38 20.56 -9.09
C SER A 126 2.36 21.11 -8.08
N THR A 127 1.96 22.36 -8.25
CA THR A 127 0.88 22.92 -7.42
C THR A 127 -0.45 22.36 -7.93
N LEU A 128 -1.14 21.60 -7.09
CA LEU A 128 -2.52 21.23 -7.40
C LEU A 128 -3.38 22.49 -7.29
N PRO A 129 -4.15 22.87 -8.35
CA PRO A 129 -5.17 23.88 -8.19
C PRO A 129 -6.23 23.31 -7.25
N LEU A 130 -6.29 23.84 -6.03
CA LEU A 130 -7.33 23.56 -5.04
C LEU A 130 -8.47 24.57 -5.21
#